data_AF-A0A0R2HLW3-F1
#
_entry.id   AF-A0A0R2HLW3-F1
#
_cell.length_a   1.000
_cell.length_b   1.000
_cell.length_c   1.000
_cell.angle_alpha   90.00
_cell.angle_beta   90.00
_cell.angle_gamma   90.00
#
_symmetry.space_group_name_H-M   'P 1'
#
loop_
_entity.id
_entity.type
_entity.pdbx_description
1 polymer ?
#
loop_
_entity_poly.entity_id
_entity_poly.type
_entity_poly.pdbx_seq_one_letter_code
_entity_poly.pdbx_strand_id
1 'polypeptide(L)'
;MAHLIYTVLLTALGLLCIFVPLWLLVRANKSISMKIEPTDDDSKVFYTYVWFYETGKLSVLNSDAYQVGKEVQATNAGKYIIQKVNKEVLFMGMQRKYEFVLE
;
A
#
# COMPACT_ATOMS: atom_id res chain seq x y z
N MET A 1 8.62 33.05 -30.79
CA MET A 1 9.58 32.26 -29.98
C MET A 1 9.38 32.50 -28.48
N ALA A 2 9.57 33.72 -27.97
CA ALA A 2 9.46 34.01 -26.52
C ALA A 2 8.11 33.63 -25.89
N HIS A 3 6.98 33.92 -26.56
CA HIS A 3 5.65 33.53 -26.06
C HIS A 3 5.46 32.02 -25.96
N LEU A 4 6.04 31.26 -26.89
CA LEU A 4 5.90 29.80 -26.92
C LEU A 4 6.70 29.16 -25.78
N ILE A 5 7.89 29.70 -25.50
CA ILE A 5 8.71 29.31 -24.34
C ILE A 5 7.99 29.62 -23.03
N TYR A 6 7.38 30.80 -22.92
CA TYR A 6 6.64 31.22 -21.72
C TYR A 6 5.44 30.30 -21.44
N THR A 7 4.65 29.96 -22.47
CA THR A 7 3.51 29.05 -22.34
C THR A 7 3.94 27.64 -21.92
N VAL A 8 5.03 27.12 -22.49
CA VAL A 8 5.58 25.81 -22.11
C VAL A 8 6.03 25.82 -20.65
N LEU A 9 6.75 26.87 -20.20
CA LEU A 9 7.19 27.02 -18.83
C LEU A 9 6.02 27.08 -17.83
N LEU A 10 5.01 27.91 -18.13
CA LEU A 10 3.81 28.00 -17.28
C LEU A 10 3.08 26.66 -17.20
N THR A 11 2.98 25.93 -18.32
CA THR A 11 2.32 24.63 -18.35
C THR A 11 3.10 23.59 -17.53
N ALA A 12 4.42 23.54 -17.68
CA ALA A 12 5.28 22.64 -16.90
C ALA A 12 5.22 22.96 -15.40
N LEU A 13 5.27 24.24 -15.02
CA LEU A 13 5.11 24.67 -13.63
C LEU A 13 3.74 24.33 -13.07
N GLY A 14 2.67 24.58 -13.84
CA GLY A 14 1.31 24.21 -13.46
C GLY A 14 1.15 22.71 -13.22
N LEU A 15 1.71 21.88 -14.11
CA LEU A 15 1.73 20.43 -13.94
C LEU A 15 2.51 20.03 -12.69
N LEU A 16 3.70 20.61 -12.46
CA LEU A 16 4.49 20.32 -11.25
C LEU A 16 3.74 20.68 -9.97
N CYS A 17 3.04 21.82 -9.94
CA CYS A 17 2.23 22.23 -8.79
C CYS A 17 1.10 21.26 -8.46
N ILE A 18 0.63 20.45 -9.42
CA ILE A 18 -0.41 19.44 -9.21
C ILE A 18 0.22 18.07 -8.87
N PHE A 19 1.19 17.64 -9.68
CA PHE A 19 1.76 16.29 -9.55
C PHE A 19 2.67 16.13 -8.33
N VAL A 20 3.41 17.17 -7.93
CA VAL A 20 4.32 17.07 -6.77
C VAL A 20 3.55 16.84 -5.46
N PRO A 21 2.50 17.62 -5.12
CA PRO A 21 1.70 17.34 -3.92
C PRO A 21 1.03 15.96 -3.96
N LEU A 22 0.47 15.56 -5.10
CA LEU A 22 -0.13 14.23 -5.26
C LEU A 22 0.89 13.12 -5.00
N TRP A 23 2.09 13.24 -5.55
CA TRP A 23 3.17 12.28 -5.33
C TRP A 23 3.59 12.21 -3.85
N LEU A 24 3.72 13.36 -3.18
CA LEU A 24 4.02 13.42 -1.75
C LEU A 24 2.94 12.75 -0.89
N LEU A 25 1.67 13.00 -1.18
CA LEU A 25 0.54 12.39 -0.47
C LEU A 25 0.55 10.86 -0.61
N VAL A 26 0.77 10.36 -1.83
CA VAL A 26 0.86 8.93 -2.09
C VAL A 26 2.06 8.30 -1.38
N ARG A 27 3.20 9.00 -1.34
CA ARG A 27 4.42 8.54 -0.65
C ARG A 27 4.26 8.52 0.86
N ALA A 28 3.59 9.52 1.42
CA ALA A 28 3.38 9.68 2.86
C ALA A 28 2.24 8.79 3.39
N ASN A 29 1.36 8.29 2.52
CA ASN A 29 0.26 7.44 2.92
C ASN A 29 0.75 6.09 3.45
N LYS A 30 0.53 5.88 4.75
CA LYS A 30 0.85 4.65 5.49
C LYS A 30 -0.39 3.84 5.88
N SER A 31 -1.58 4.33 5.52
CA SER A 31 -2.83 3.64 5.85
C SER A 31 -2.94 2.34 5.07
N ILE A 32 -3.20 1.23 5.78
CA ILE A 32 -3.39 -0.08 5.19
C ILE A 32 -4.86 -0.45 5.34
N SER A 33 -5.52 -0.72 4.22
CA SER A 33 -6.86 -1.30 4.20
C SER A 33 -6.72 -2.77 3.83
N MET A 34 -7.25 -3.64 4.69
CA MET A 34 -7.24 -5.09 4.49
C MET A 34 -8.65 -5.57 4.23
N LYS A 35 -8.76 -6.57 3.36
CA LYS A 35 -9.99 -7.31 3.11
C LYS A 35 -9.91 -8.66 3.79
N ILE A 36 -11.05 -9.15 4.26
CA ILE A 36 -11.19 -10.46 4.87
C ILE A 36 -11.64 -11.43 3.78
N GLU A 37 -10.88 -12.50 3.61
CA GLU A 37 -11.31 -13.64 2.79
C GLU A 37 -11.99 -14.64 3.72
N PRO A 38 -13.24 -15.05 3.46
CA PRO A 38 -13.89 -16.10 4.22
C PRO A 38 -13.21 -17.43 3.87
N THR A 39 -12.55 -18.02 4.85
CA THR A 39 -11.99 -19.36 4.78
C THR A 39 -12.93 -20.35 5.47
N ASP A 40 -12.98 -21.58 4.98
CA ASP A 40 -13.86 -22.65 5.52
C ASP A 40 -13.39 -23.16 6.90
N ASP A 41 -12.12 -22.92 7.25
CA ASP A 41 -11.54 -23.20 8.57
C ASP A 41 -11.63 -21.98 9.50
N ASP A 42 -11.53 -22.20 10.83
CA ASP A 42 -11.49 -21.14 11.88
C ASP A 42 -10.37 -20.10 11.68
N SER A 43 -9.39 -20.37 10.80
CA SER A 43 -8.36 -19.40 10.41
C SER A 43 -8.95 -18.24 9.63
N LYS A 44 -8.53 -17.00 9.92
CA LYS A 44 -8.93 -15.82 9.14
C LYS A 44 -7.80 -15.39 8.23
N VAL A 45 -8.11 -15.14 6.96
CA VAL A 45 -7.13 -14.61 6.01
C VAL A 45 -7.42 -13.14 5.74
N PHE A 46 -6.46 -12.27 6.04
CA PHE A 46 -6.49 -10.88 5.61
C PHE A 46 -5.56 -10.66 4.44
N TYR A 47 -6.03 -9.96 3.41
CA TYR A 47 -5.18 -9.61 2.28
C TYR A 47 -5.27 -8.14 1.92
N THR A 48 -4.19 -7.64 1.31
CA THR A 48 -4.14 -6.30 0.73
C THR A 48 -3.28 -6.29 -0.52
N TYR A 49 -3.59 -5.37 -1.42
CA TYR A 49 -2.80 -5.12 -2.62
C TYR A 49 -2.08 -3.79 -2.46
N VAL A 50 -0.81 -3.77 -2.83
CA VAL A 50 0.01 -2.56 -2.80
C VAL A 50 0.72 -2.40 -4.14
N TRP A 51 0.56 -1.22 -4.73
CA TRP A 51 1.27 -0.83 -5.94
C TRP A 51 2.69 -0.36 -5.63
N PHE A 52 3.60 -0.52 -6.58
CA PHE A 52 5.02 -0.18 -6.42
C PHE A 52 5.26 1.29 -6.00
N TYR A 53 4.38 2.20 -6.42
CA TYR A 53 4.48 3.63 -6.10
C TYR A 53 4.01 3.97 -4.66
N GLU A 54 3.28 3.08 -4.00
CA GLU A 54 2.77 3.25 -2.63
C GLU A 54 3.85 2.91 -1.60
N THR A 55 5.00 3.58 -1.69
CA THR A 55 6.21 3.30 -0.90
C THR A 55 5.98 3.34 0.62
N GLY A 56 5.08 4.21 1.11
CA GLY A 56 4.71 4.27 2.51
C GLY A 56 4.05 2.98 3.00
N LYS A 57 3.03 2.50 2.29
CA LYS A 57 2.37 1.21 2.59
C LYS A 57 3.34 0.04 2.47
N LEU A 58 4.19 0.05 1.43
CA LEU A 58 5.23 -0.95 1.21
C LEU A 58 6.23 -1.01 2.38
N SER A 59 6.64 0.15 2.90
CA SER A 59 7.52 0.23 4.07
C SER A 59 6.85 -0.32 5.33
N VAL A 60 5.56 -0.06 5.52
CA VAL A 60 4.82 -0.55 6.69
C VAL A 60 4.59 -2.06 6.59
N LEU A 61 4.15 -2.59 5.45
CA LEU A 61 3.91 -4.04 5.27
C LEU A 61 5.20 -4.88 5.32
N ASN A 62 6.35 -4.29 5.03
CA ASN A 62 7.65 -4.96 5.20
C ASN A 62 8.32 -4.68 6.55
N SER A 63 7.72 -3.86 7.40
CA SER A 63 8.23 -3.60 8.75
C SER A 63 7.98 -4.78 9.68
N ASP A 64 8.59 -4.72 10.87
CA ASP A 64 8.42 -5.71 11.93
C ASP A 64 6.98 -5.80 12.45
N ALA A 65 6.11 -4.84 12.15
CA ALA A 65 4.71 -4.85 12.61
C ALA A 65 3.84 -5.91 11.92
N TYR A 66 4.21 -6.33 10.71
CA TYR A 66 3.44 -7.26 9.87
C TYR A 66 4.19 -8.57 9.58
N GLN A 67 5.06 -8.98 10.50
CA GLN A 67 5.80 -10.24 10.43
C GLN A 67 5.11 -11.34 11.25
N VAL A 68 5.51 -12.59 11.03
CA VAL A 68 5.04 -13.75 11.80
C VAL A 68 5.27 -13.55 13.30
N GLY A 69 4.29 -13.95 14.12
CA GLY A 69 4.28 -13.83 15.58
C GLY A 69 3.87 -12.46 16.10
N LYS A 70 3.46 -11.53 15.23
CA LYS A 70 3.04 -10.19 15.63
C LYS A 70 1.53 -10.08 15.75
N GLU A 71 1.11 -9.27 16.71
CA GLU A 71 -0.30 -9.00 16.95
C GLU A 71 -0.80 -7.88 16.04
N VAL A 72 -1.91 -8.12 15.36
CA VAL A 72 -2.59 -7.13 14.53
C VAL A 72 -4.00 -6.95 15.07
N GLN A 73 -4.42 -5.71 15.24
CA GLN A 73 -5.77 -5.38 15.65
C GLN A 73 -6.60 -5.04 14.41
N ALA A 74 -7.62 -5.85 14.14
CA ALA A 74 -8.65 -5.48 13.17
C ALA A 74 -9.66 -4.57 13.87
N THR A 75 -9.99 -3.43 13.24
CA THR A 75 -10.83 -2.37 13.81
C THR A 75 -12.15 -2.88 14.39
N ASN A 76 -12.69 -3.97 13.84
CA ASN A 76 -14.00 -4.52 14.23
C ASN A 76 -13.96 -5.98 14.70
N ALA A 77 -12.80 -6.64 14.78
CA ALA A 77 -12.75 -8.09 14.93
C ALA A 77 -11.84 -8.62 16.04
N GLY A 78 -11.19 -7.76 16.82
CA GLY A 78 -10.29 -8.18 17.90
C GLY A 78 -8.81 -8.24 17.49
N LYS A 79 -8.00 -8.81 18.38
CA LYS A 79 -6.55 -8.95 18.23
C LYS A 79 -6.23 -10.35 17.69
N TYR A 80 -5.40 -10.42 16.66
CA TYR A 80 -5.01 -11.67 16.00
C TYR A 80 -3.50 -11.77 15.92
N ILE A 81 -2.98 -13.00 15.92
CA ILE A 81 -1.54 -13.24 15.73
C ILE A 81 -1.30 -13.67 14.28
N ILE A 82 -0.31 -13.05 13.63
CA ILE A 82 0.12 -13.45 12.29
C ILE A 82 0.86 -14.78 12.40
N GLN A 83 0.27 -15.86 11.87
CA GLN A 83 0.93 -17.16 11.77
C GLN A 83 1.78 -17.26 10.50
N LYS A 84 1.30 -16.67 9.40
CA LYS A 84 1.97 -16.75 8.11
C LYS A 84 1.75 -15.49 7.29
N VAL A 85 2.79 -15.10 6.54
CA VAL A 85 2.74 -14.01 5.58
C VAL A 85 3.08 -14.56 4.19
N ASN A 86 2.12 -14.58 3.27
CA ASN A 86 2.39 -14.87 1.87
C ASN A 86 2.54 -13.57 1.08
N LYS A 87 3.50 -13.55 0.16
CA LYS A 87 3.73 -12.41 -0.74
C LYS A 87 3.69 -12.91 -2.17
N GLU A 88 2.77 -12.37 -2.96
CA GLU A 88 2.66 -12.66 -4.38
C GLU A 88 2.98 -11.41 -5.19
N VAL A 89 3.75 -11.58 -6.26
CA VAL A 89 4.11 -10.50 -7.18
C VAL A 89 3.25 -10.61 -8.43
N LEU A 90 2.46 -9.57 -8.68
CA LEU A 90 1.52 -9.49 -9.79
C LEU A 90 1.98 -8.43 -10.79
N PHE A 91 1.43 -8.51 -12.02
CA PHE A 91 1.64 -7.52 -13.08
C PHE A 91 3.12 -7.15 -13.28
N MET A 92 3.98 -8.17 -13.48
CA MET A 92 5.42 -7.99 -13.73
C MET A 92 6.16 -7.17 -12.65
N GLY A 93 5.71 -7.23 -11.38
CA GLY A 93 6.36 -6.50 -10.28
C GLY A 93 5.71 -5.17 -9.91
N MET A 94 4.71 -4.72 -10.67
CA MET A 94 4.04 -3.44 -10.40
C MET A 94 3.10 -3.50 -9.20
N GLN A 95 2.58 -4.68 -8.88
CA GLN A 95 1.68 -4.87 -7.75
C GLN A 95 2.13 -6.05 -6.90
N ARG A 96 1.96 -5.95 -5.58
CA ARG A 96 2.22 -7.03 -4.64
C ARG A 96 0.98 -7.31 -3.82
N LYS A 97 0.59 -8.58 -3.74
CA LYS A 97 -0.44 -9.06 -2.81
C LYS A 97 0.26 -9.52 -1.53
N TYR A 98 -0.20 -9.03 -0.39
CA TYR A 98 0.21 -9.52 0.92
C TYR A 98 -0.99 -10.23 1.54
N GLU A 99 -0.79 -11.46 1.97
CA GLU A 99 -1.78 -12.25 2.69
C GLU A 99 -1.25 -12.59 4.07
N PHE A 100 -2.11 -12.45 5.06
CA PHE A 100 -1.84 -12.69 6.46
C PHE A 100 -2.81 -13.77 6.94
N VAL A 101 -2.27 -14.93 7.29
CA VAL A 101 -3.04 -16.01 7.92
C VAL A 101 -3.02 -15.77 9.42
N LEU A 102 -4.21 -15.67 9.99
CA LEU A 102 -4.46 -15.29 11.38
C LEU A 102 -5.15 -16.40 12.14
N GLU A 103 -4.81 -16.47 13.42
CA GLU A 103 -5.41 -17.31 14.46
C GLU A 103 -5.80 -16.44 15.66
#